data_AF-A0A0G0MK48-F1
#
_entry.id   AF-A0A0G0MK48-F1
#
_cell.length_a   1.000
_cell.length_b   1.000
_cell.length_c   1.000
_cell.angle_alpha   90.00
_cell.angle_beta   90.00
_cell.angle_gamma   90.00
#
_symmetry.space_group_name_H-M   'P 1'
#
loop_
_entity.id
_entity.type
_entity.pdbx_description
1 polymer ?
#
loop_
_entity_poly.entity_id
_entity_poly.type
_entity_poly.pdbx_seq_one_letter_code
_entity_poly.pdbx_strand_id
1 'polypeptide(L)' 'MPRGHKIVFQDFFDAIINDSENSGMLAPGDEGIHSLEWANAMLMSSIEKREIILPIDRKKYDELLEKLRNGKIKI' A
#
# COMPACT_ATOMS: atom_id res chain seq x y z
N MET A 1 22.88 -15.08 -5.91
CA MET A 1 22.17 -13.79 -5.82
C MET A 1 21.53 -13.72 -4.44
N PRO A 2 21.72 -12.63 -3.69
CA PRO A 2 21.05 -12.49 -2.40
C PRO A 2 19.52 -12.40 -2.64
N ARG A 3 18.69 -12.94 -1.74
CA ARG A 3 17.22 -13.08 -1.90
C ARG A 3 16.50 -12.98 -0.55
N GLY A 4 15.20 -12.66 -0.60
CA GLY A 4 14.31 -12.66 0.56
C GLY A 4 14.41 -11.39 1.43
N HIS A 5 13.71 -11.40 2.57
CA HIS A 5 13.57 -10.22 3.44
C HIS A 5 14.90 -9.64 3.94
N LYS A 6 15.93 -10.47 4.14
CA LYS A 6 17.25 -10.03 4.62
C LYS A 6 17.85 -8.92 3.75
N ILE A 7 17.69 -9.01 2.43
CA ILE A 7 18.20 -7.99 1.51
C ILE A 7 17.57 -6.62 1.79
N VAL A 8 16.24 -6.60 1.96
CA VAL A 8 15.48 -5.35 2.09
C VAL A 8 15.84 -4.67 3.40
N PHE A 9 16.00 -5.46 4.47
CA PHE A 9 16.44 -4.92 5.75
C PHE A 9 17.88 -4.40 5.71
N GLN A 10 18.80 -5.11 5.05
CA GLN A 10 20.18 -4.64 4.93
C GLN A 10 20.25 -3.33 4.14
N ASP A 11 19.55 -3.26 3.01
CA ASP A 11 19.44 -2.04 2.20
C ASP A 11 18.86 -0.86 3.00
N PHE A 12 17.82 -1.12 3.81
CA PHE A 12 17.25 -0.12 4.70
C PHE A 12 18.25 0.38 5.76
N PHE A 13 19.01 -0.53 6.39
CA PHE A 13 20.04 -0.13 7.36
C PHE A 13 21.16 0.66 6.70
N ASP A 14 21.63 0.21 5.54
CA ASP A 14 22.68 0.89 4.78
C ASP A 14 22.22 2.29 4.35
N ALA A 15 20.94 2.45 3.95
CA ALA A 15 20.37 3.74 3.61
C ALA A 15 20.37 4.72 4.80
N ILE A 16 20.04 4.25 6.02
CA ILE A 16 20.08 5.08 7.23
C ILE A 16 21.53 5.44 7.59
N ILE A 17 22.45 4.47 7.59
CA ILE A 17 23.85 4.68 7.99
C ILE A 17 24.55 5.65 7.03
N ASN A 18 24.24 5.55 5.75
CA ASN A 18 24.91 6.33 4.70
C ASN A 18 24.11 7.56 4.25
N ASP A 19 23.00 7.89 4.91
CA ASP A 19 22.09 9.00 4.56
C ASP A 19 21.71 9.00 3.06
N SER A 20 21.32 7.82 2.57
CA SER A 20 20.99 7.62 1.15
C SER A 20 19.61 8.20 0.81
N GLU A 21 19.46 8.70 -0.41
CA GLU A 21 18.16 9.13 -0.91
C GLU A 21 17.18 7.96 -1.03
N ASN A 22 15.91 8.19 -0.69
CA ASN A 22 14.83 7.20 -0.80
C ASN A 22 14.69 6.62 -2.22
N SER A 23 14.96 7.41 -3.26
CA SER A 23 14.93 6.99 -4.66
C SER A 23 15.95 5.89 -5.00
N GLY A 24 17.01 5.75 -4.20
CA GLY A 24 18.06 4.75 -4.38
C GLY A 24 17.85 3.46 -3.59
N MET A 25 16.83 3.40 -2.73
CA MET A 25 16.54 2.21 -1.93
C MET A 25 15.90 1.12 -2.78
N LEU A 26 16.10 -0.14 -2.38
CA LEU A 26 15.50 -1.29 -3.06
C LEU A 26 13.97 -1.33 -2.92
N ALA A 27 13.46 -0.87 -1.78
CA ALA A 27 12.03 -0.78 -1.51
C ALA A 27 11.69 0.64 -0.97
N PRO A 28 11.63 1.64 -1.86
CA PRO A 28 11.32 3.01 -1.48
C PRO A 28 9.93 3.13 -0.86
N GLY A 29 9.76 4.10 0.06
CA GLY A 29 8.48 4.34 0.73
C GLY A 29 7.34 4.71 -0.22
N ASP A 30 7.64 5.47 -1.28
CA ASP A 30 6.65 5.93 -2.27
C ASP A 30 5.97 4.77 -3.00
N GLU A 31 6.74 3.73 -3.37
CA GLU A 31 6.21 2.50 -3.98
C GLU A 31 5.31 1.73 -3.00
N GLY A 32 5.62 1.78 -1.70
CA GLY A 32 4.76 1.25 -0.65
C GLY A 32 3.40 1.95 -0.59
N ILE A 33 3.37 3.28 -0.75
CA ILE A 33 2.14 4.07 -0.79
C ILE A 33 1.30 3.69 -2.02
N HIS A 34 1.91 3.58 -3.19
CA HIS A 34 1.21 3.14 -4.41
C HIS A 34 0.67 1.72 -4.29
N SER A 35 1.41 0.82 -3.66
CA SER A 35 0.96 -0.56 -3.41
C SER A 35 -0.27 -0.59 -2.50
N LEU A 36 -0.31 0.26 -1.47
CA LEU A 36 -1.47 0.37 -0.59
C LEU A 36 -2.69 0.95 -1.32
N GLU A 37 -2.47 1.94 -2.19
CA GLU A 37 -3.51 2.52 -3.04
C GLU A 37 -4.16 1.45 -3.93
N TRP A 38 -3.34 0.60 -4.57
CA TRP A 38 -3.82 -0.55 -5.34
C TRP A 38 -4.63 -1.53 -4.48
N ALA A 39 -4.13 -1.90 -3.31
CA ALA A 39 -4.82 -2.82 -2.40
C ALA A 39 -6.19 -2.27 -1.98
N ASN A 40 -6.26 -0.97 -1.65
CA ASN A 40 -7.51 -0.29 -1.31
C ASN A 40 -8.48 -0.28 -2.50
N ALA A 41 -8.00 0.02 -3.71
CA ALA A 41 -8.82 0.01 -4.92
C ALA A 41 -9.37 -1.38 -5.27
N MET A 42 -8.56 -2.44 -5.10
CA MET A 42 -9.01 -3.82 -5.30
C MET A 42 -10.09 -4.20 -4.30
N LEU A 43 -9.93 -3.84 -3.02
CA LEU A 43 -10.95 -4.06 -1.99
C LEU A 43 -12.25 -3.33 -2.35
N MET A 44 -12.17 -2.04 -2.70
CA MET A 44 -13.33 -1.25 -3.14
C MET A 44 -14.01 -1.88 -4.35
N SER A 45 -13.25 -2.24 -5.38
CA SER A 45 -13.77 -2.85 -6.60
C SER A 45 -14.49 -4.17 -6.31
N SER A 46 -13.91 -5.00 -5.42
CA SER A 46 -14.48 -6.29 -5.04
C SER A 46 -15.83 -6.16 -4.33
N ILE A 47 -16.04 -5.08 -3.57
CA ILE A 47 -17.28 -4.82 -2.83
C ILE A 47 -18.31 -4.10 -3.71
N GLU A 48 -17.90 -3.07 -4.43
CA GLU A 48 -18.78 -2.25 -5.27
C GLU A 48 -19.13 -2.92 -6.62
N LYS A 49 -18.44 -4.02 -6.96
CA LYS A 49 -18.61 -4.78 -8.21
C LYS A 49 -18.51 -3.90 -9.46
N ARG A 50 -17.56 -2.96 -9.44
CA ARG A 50 -17.29 -2.05 -10.55
C ARG A 50 -15.80 -1.71 -10.64
N GLU A 51 -15.41 -1.18 -11.78
CA GLU A 51 -14.09 -0.57 -11.96
C GLU A 51 -13.92 0.65 -11.05
N ILE A 52 -12.71 0.80 -10.51
CA ILE A 52 -12.29 1.92 -9.67
C ILE A 52 -11.17 2.67 -10.41
N ILE A 53 -11.38 3.96 -10.63
CA ILE A 53 -10.37 4.85 -11.20
C ILE A 53 -9.43 5.29 -10.09
N LEU A 54 -8.13 5.28 -10.37
CA LEU A 54 -7.10 5.74 -9.46
C LEU A 54 -6.78 7.23 -9.70
N PRO A 55 -6.43 7.99 -8.65
CA PRO A 55 -6.46 7.59 -7.24
C PRO A 55 -7.90 7.46 -6.72
N ILE A 56 -8.09 6.60 -5.71
CA ILE A 56 -9.39 6.38 -5.08
C ILE A 56 -9.89 7.64 -4.38
N ASP A 57 -11.20 7.75 -4.27
CA ASP A 57 -11.84 8.75 -3.42
C ASP A 57 -11.68 8.33 -1.95
N ARG A 58 -10.78 9.01 -1.23
CA ARG A 58 -10.46 8.72 0.18
C ARG A 58 -11.70 8.76 1.07
N LYS A 59 -12.60 9.73 0.87
CA LYS A 59 -13.80 9.86 1.69
C LYS A 59 -14.74 8.66 1.49
N LYS A 60 -14.92 8.23 0.24
CA LYS A 60 -15.72 7.01 -0.05
C LYS A 60 -15.08 5.77 0.54
N TYR A 61 -13.75 5.67 0.51
CA TYR A 61 -13.05 4.55 1.14
C TYR A 61 -13.23 4.54 2.65
N ASP A 62 -13.12 5.68 3.32
CA ASP A 62 -13.34 5.79 4.77
C ASP A 62 -14.78 5.37 5.15
N GLU A 63 -15.78 5.82 4.38
CA GLU A 63 -17.18 5.39 4.57
C GLU A 63 -17.36 3.88 4.38
N LEU A 64 -16.65 3.28 3.42
CA LEU A 64 -16.65 1.84 3.19
C LEU A 64 -16.04 1.09 4.38
N LEU A 65 -14.89 1.56 4.90
CA LEU A 65 -14.24 0.97 6.07
C LEU A 65 -15.14 1.02 7.31
N GLU A 66 -15.85 2.13 7.53
CA GLU A 66 -16.81 2.23 8.63
C GLU A 66 -17.98 1.25 8.49
N LYS A 67 -18.45 0.99 7.26
CA LYS A 67 -19.47 -0.04 7.02
C LYS A 67 -18.94 -1.44 7.32
N LEU A 68 -17.69 -1.74 6.95
CA LEU A 68 -17.04 -3.02 7.25
C LEU A 68 -16.82 -3.23 8.75
N ARG A 69 -16.29 -2.21 9.46
CA ARG A 69 -16.09 -2.25 10.92
C ARG A 69 -17.37 -2.50 11.69
N ASN A 70 -18.46 -1.87 11.25
CA ASN A 70 -19.78 -2.02 11.85
C ASN A 70 -20.55 -3.26 11.35
N GLY A 71 -19.94 -4.11 10.51
CA GLY A 71 -20.55 -5.33 9.99
C GLY A 71 -21.74 -5.11 9.04
N LYS A 72 -21.92 -3.89 8.53
CA LYS A 72 -22.98 -3.54 7.57
C LYS A 72 -22.71 -4.11 6.18
N ILE A 73 -21.45 -4.43 5.90
CA ILE A 73 -20.98 -5.13 4.71
C ILE A 73 -20.18 -6.34 5.19
N LYS A 74 -20.41 -7.51 4.58
CA LYS A 74 -19.62 -8.72 4.80
C LYS A 74 -18.80 -9.01 3.55
N ILE A 75 -17.55 -9.41 3.75
CA ILE A 75 -16.60 -9.81 2.70
C ILE A 75 -16.62 -11.34 2.59
#